data_AF-A0AAE5CSR7-F1
#
_entry.id   AF-A0AAE5CSR7-F1
#
_cell.length_a   1.000
_cell.length_b   1.000
_cell.length_c   1.000
_cell.angle_alpha   90.00
_cell.angle_beta   90.00
_cell.angle_gamma   90.00
#
_symmetry.space_group_name_H-M   'P 1'
#
loop_
_entity.id
_entity.type
_entity.pdbx_description
1 polymer ?
#
loop_
_entity_poly.entity_id
_entity_poly.type
_entity_poly.pdbx_seq_one_letter_code
_entity_poly.pdbx_strand_id
1 'polypeptide(L)'
;KSPQQMFGAVAKTYYAKKMGIDPADMVVVSIMPCTAKKFECQRPEMRDSGYQDVDYVLTVRELARMIKQAGIDFERLPEEDYDDPLGISTGAGVIFGATGGVMEAAVRTVYELYTGKSLDKIDFEDVRGLDGVKAASIDLNGASLKVAVAHGLANARKLLDSIVSGESEYHFIEIMTCPGGCIGGGGQPIPTDTETRLERIAAIYEADRNMPLRKSHENPAVKELYDTFLGKPLSERSHQLLHTTYVKRPRHGTMVCKVEPEACEELDEAAATSTVADGDGS
;
A
#
# COMPACT_ATOMS: atom_id res chain seq x y z
N LYS A 1 3.42 8.87 -0.51
CA LYS A 1 3.95 7.48 -0.56
C LYS A 1 2.98 6.56 0.16
N SER A 2 3.10 5.24 0.00
CA SER A 2 2.32 4.30 0.83
C SER A 2 2.98 4.09 2.20
N PRO A 3 2.30 3.49 3.19
CA PRO A 3 2.86 3.29 4.52
C PRO A 3 4.22 2.56 4.54
N GLN A 4 4.39 1.52 3.73
CA GLN A 4 5.67 0.79 3.66
C GLN A 4 6.82 1.69 3.17
N GLN A 5 6.53 2.58 2.21
CA GLN A 5 7.54 3.45 1.61
C GLN A 5 7.83 4.64 2.52
N MET A 6 6.81 5.17 3.20
CA MET A 6 7.00 6.15 4.27
C MET A 6 7.87 5.57 5.40
N PHE A 7 7.59 4.33 5.82
CA PHE A 7 8.38 3.65 6.84
C PHE A 7 9.82 3.43 6.39
N GLY A 8 10.05 2.87 5.20
CA GLY A 8 11.40 2.63 4.69
C GLY A 8 12.23 3.90 4.59
N ALA A 9 11.64 4.99 4.06
CA ALA A 9 12.29 6.29 4.01
C ALA A 9 12.65 6.81 5.40
N VAL A 10 11.73 6.73 6.38
CA VAL A 10 11.98 7.17 7.77
C VAL A 10 13.04 6.28 8.43
N ALA A 11 13.01 4.97 8.23
CA ALA A 11 13.96 4.03 8.81
C ALA A 11 15.39 4.33 8.33
N LYS A 12 15.59 4.47 7.01
CA LYS A 12 16.92 4.73 6.43
C LYS A 12 17.36 6.19 6.46
N THR A 13 16.55 7.11 7.00
CA THR A 13 16.95 8.52 7.14
C THR A 13 16.93 8.97 8.60
N TYR A 14 15.75 9.07 9.20
CA TYR A 14 15.58 9.52 10.57
C TYR A 14 16.19 8.53 11.57
N TYR A 15 15.81 7.25 11.47
CA TYR A 15 16.24 6.24 12.44
C TYR A 15 17.73 5.92 12.27
N ALA A 16 18.20 5.75 11.03
CA ALA A 16 19.62 5.63 10.71
C ALA A 16 20.46 6.73 11.37
N LYS A 17 20.04 8.00 11.21
CA LYS A 17 20.69 9.15 11.84
C LYS A 17 20.61 9.11 13.36
N LYS A 18 19.45 8.75 13.94
CA LYS A 18 19.24 8.69 15.38
C LYS A 18 20.12 7.63 16.05
N MET A 19 20.34 6.50 15.36
CA MET A 19 21.12 5.37 15.86
C MET A 19 22.60 5.41 15.45
N GLY A 20 23.00 6.35 14.60
CA GLY A 20 24.38 6.44 14.09
C GLY A 20 24.75 5.27 13.16
N ILE A 21 23.78 4.73 12.44
CA ILE A 21 23.95 3.61 11.50
C ILE A 21 24.03 4.18 10.08
N ASP A 22 24.98 3.68 9.28
CA ASP A 22 25.03 4.00 7.85
C ASP A 22 23.83 3.35 7.14
N PRO A 23 23.01 4.10 6.38
CA PRO A 23 21.92 3.53 5.59
C PRO A 23 22.35 2.40 4.63
N ALA A 24 23.61 2.36 4.21
CA ALA A 24 24.19 1.29 3.41
C ALA A 24 24.23 -0.06 4.15
N ASP A 25 24.36 -0.02 5.47
CA ASP A 25 24.41 -1.18 6.36
C ASP A 25 23.02 -1.61 6.86
N MET A 26 21.96 -0.91 6.43
CA MET A 26 20.59 -1.21 6.80
C MET A 26 19.86 -1.99 5.72
N VAL A 27 19.26 -3.12 6.13
CA VAL A 27 18.31 -3.88 5.31
C VAL A 27 16.91 -3.74 5.89
N VAL A 28 16.00 -3.17 5.12
CA VAL A 28 14.58 -3.00 5.46
C VAL A 28 13.76 -4.04 4.71
N VAL A 29 13.19 -4.98 5.45
CA VAL A 29 12.30 -6.02 4.93
C VAL A 29 10.87 -5.72 5.33
N SER A 30 9.96 -5.73 4.37
CA SER A 30 8.54 -5.49 4.61
C SER A 30 7.71 -6.75 4.37
N ILE A 31 6.85 -7.09 5.32
CA ILE A 31 5.88 -8.19 5.17
C ILE A 31 4.54 -7.62 4.72
N MET A 32 4.03 -8.09 3.57
CA MET A 32 2.87 -7.49 2.91
C MET A 32 1.88 -8.54 2.43
N PRO A 33 0.56 -8.28 2.50
CA PRO A 33 -0.44 -9.22 1.99
C PRO A 33 -0.57 -9.20 0.45
N CYS A 34 0.29 -8.48 -0.26
CA CYS A 34 0.15 -8.22 -1.70
C CYS A 34 1.49 -8.27 -2.44
N THR A 35 1.49 -8.86 -3.64
CA THR A 35 2.65 -8.87 -4.53
C THR A 35 2.92 -7.52 -5.18
N ALA A 36 1.90 -6.67 -5.33
CA ALA A 36 2.07 -5.31 -5.87
C ALA A 36 3.05 -4.46 -5.03
N LYS A 37 3.20 -4.77 -3.75
CA LYS A 37 4.15 -4.11 -2.85
C LYS A 37 5.61 -4.40 -3.21
N LYS A 38 5.88 -5.58 -3.80
CA LYS A 38 7.20 -5.93 -4.37
C LYS A 38 7.54 -5.04 -5.56
N PHE A 39 6.58 -4.79 -6.44
CA PHE A 39 6.76 -3.84 -7.54
C PHE A 39 6.95 -2.41 -7.02
N GLU A 40 6.13 -1.98 -6.05
CA GLU A 40 6.22 -0.63 -5.50
C GLU A 40 7.59 -0.34 -4.90
N CYS A 41 8.15 -1.28 -4.13
CA CYS A 41 9.46 -1.08 -3.50
C CYS A 41 10.62 -1.07 -4.49
N GLN A 42 10.43 -1.46 -5.75
CA GLN A 42 11.46 -1.44 -6.80
C GLN A 42 11.37 -0.20 -7.70
N ARG A 43 10.42 0.70 -7.45
CA ARG A 43 10.29 1.95 -8.21
C ARG A 43 11.58 2.79 -8.05
N PRO A 44 12.20 3.30 -9.13
CA PRO A 44 13.47 4.03 -9.07
C PRO A 44 13.47 5.23 -8.11
N GLU A 45 12.31 5.86 -7.93
CA GLU A 45 12.09 7.01 -7.05
C GLU A 45 11.94 6.66 -5.56
N MET A 46 11.98 5.38 -5.16
CA MET A 46 11.89 4.94 -3.76
C MET A 46 13.28 4.76 -3.14
N ARG A 47 14.05 5.86 -3.13
CA ARG A 47 15.46 5.90 -2.72
C ARG A 47 15.84 7.19 -2.01
N ASP A 48 15.01 7.69 -1.10
CA ASP A 48 15.25 8.99 -0.46
C ASP A 48 16.54 9.04 0.36
N SER A 49 16.95 7.91 0.91
CA SER A 49 18.21 7.74 1.64
C SER A 49 19.45 7.64 0.73
N GLY A 50 19.27 7.63 -0.60
CA GLY A 50 20.30 7.26 -1.58
C GLY A 50 20.37 5.75 -1.86
N TYR A 51 19.88 4.95 -0.93
CA TYR A 51 19.73 3.50 -1.04
C TYR A 51 18.26 3.14 -1.24
N GLN A 52 17.96 1.87 -1.53
CA GLN A 52 16.57 1.43 -1.63
C GLN A 52 15.88 1.61 -0.27
N ASP A 53 14.75 2.34 -0.24
CA ASP A 53 14.07 2.65 1.04
C ASP A 53 13.50 1.38 1.70
N VAL A 54 13.00 0.45 0.89
CA VAL A 54 12.60 -0.91 1.27
C VAL A 54 13.31 -1.89 0.35
N ASP A 55 14.22 -2.70 0.90
CA ASP A 55 15.07 -3.61 0.12
C ASP A 55 14.30 -4.83 -0.36
N TYR A 56 13.50 -5.43 0.53
CA TYR A 56 12.77 -6.66 0.24
C TYR A 56 11.34 -6.59 0.70
N VAL A 57 10.45 -7.19 -0.09
CA VAL A 57 9.06 -7.40 0.29
C VAL A 57 8.75 -8.89 0.24
N LEU A 58 8.36 -9.45 1.38
CA LEU A 58 7.87 -10.80 1.50
C LEU A 58 6.35 -10.79 1.67
N THR A 59 5.70 -11.79 1.09
CA THR A 59 4.28 -12.03 1.33
C THR A 59 4.07 -12.77 2.63
N VAL A 60 2.87 -12.67 3.21
CA VAL A 60 2.47 -13.44 4.40
C VAL A 60 2.67 -14.95 4.16
N ARG A 61 2.37 -15.45 2.95
CA ARG A 61 2.63 -16.85 2.57
C ARG A 61 4.11 -17.23 2.50
N GLU A 62 4.99 -16.31 2.11
CA GLU A 62 6.44 -16.57 2.08
C GLU A 62 6.99 -16.61 3.50
N LEU A 63 6.63 -15.65 4.35
CA LEU A 63 7.02 -15.64 5.75
C LEU A 63 6.53 -16.90 6.49
N ALA A 64 5.25 -17.26 6.31
CA ALA A 64 4.68 -18.46 6.94
C ALA A 64 5.40 -19.75 6.52
N ARG A 65 5.91 -19.82 5.28
CA ARG A 65 6.73 -20.96 4.82
C ARG A 65 8.11 -20.95 5.47
N MET A 66 8.74 -19.79 5.58
CA MET A 66 10.05 -19.65 6.25
C MET A 66 9.98 -20.06 7.73
N ILE A 67 8.95 -19.61 8.45
CA ILE A 67 8.70 -20.00 9.87
C ILE A 67 8.59 -21.52 10.00
N LYS A 68 7.78 -22.17 9.13
CA LYS A 68 7.61 -23.63 9.13
C LYS A 68 8.89 -24.36 8.78
N GLN A 69 9.66 -23.87 7.80
CA GLN A 69 10.93 -24.47 7.39
C GLN A 69 12.02 -24.34 8.46
N ALA A 70 11.98 -23.28 9.26
CA ALA A 70 12.87 -23.09 10.40
C ALA A 70 12.49 -23.96 11.61
N GLY A 71 11.36 -24.67 11.58
CA GLY A 71 10.88 -25.48 12.70
C GLY A 71 10.36 -24.67 13.88
N ILE A 72 9.96 -23.42 13.65
CA ILE A 72 9.44 -22.52 14.69
C ILE A 72 7.96 -22.84 14.95
N ASP A 73 7.65 -23.16 16.21
CA ASP A 73 6.27 -23.31 16.69
C ASP A 73 5.71 -21.93 17.07
N PHE A 74 5.11 -21.25 16.09
CA PHE A 74 4.67 -19.86 16.21
C PHE A 74 3.61 -19.66 17.30
N GLU A 75 2.75 -20.65 17.54
CA GLU A 75 1.68 -20.58 18.55
C GLU A 75 2.20 -20.61 20.00
N ARG A 76 3.47 -21.02 20.19
CA ARG A 76 4.10 -21.14 21.51
C ARG A 76 5.19 -20.11 21.78
N LEU A 77 5.36 -19.15 20.89
CA LEU A 77 6.32 -18.07 21.11
C LEU A 77 5.84 -17.19 22.28
N PRO A 78 6.76 -16.70 23.14
CA PRO A 78 6.42 -15.70 24.13
C PRO A 78 5.97 -14.42 23.42
N GLU A 79 5.10 -13.66 24.09
CA GLU A 79 4.77 -12.30 23.65
C GLU A 79 5.98 -11.39 23.85
N GLU A 80 6.28 -10.57 22.84
CA GLU A 80 7.33 -9.56 22.86
C GLU A 80 6.77 -8.26 22.25
N ASP A 81 7.27 -7.13 22.75
CA ASP A 81 6.91 -5.81 22.24
C ASP A 81 7.63 -5.51 20.92
N TYR A 82 7.04 -4.64 20.10
CA TYR A 82 7.71 -4.11 18.90
C TYR A 82 8.84 -3.13 19.26
N ASP A 83 9.82 -2.98 18.37
CA ASP A 83 10.97 -2.11 18.58
C ASP A 83 10.62 -0.60 18.59
N ASP A 84 11.08 0.11 19.61
CA ASP A 84 10.96 1.56 19.70
C ASP A 84 11.99 2.32 18.82
N PRO A 85 11.68 3.54 18.34
CA PRO A 85 10.38 4.22 18.41
C PRO A 85 9.46 3.88 17.23
N LEU A 86 9.94 3.10 16.26
CA LEU A 86 9.22 2.87 15.00
C LEU A 86 8.08 1.85 15.11
N GLY A 87 8.03 1.06 16.19
CA GLY A 87 7.02 0.04 16.46
C GLY A 87 5.74 0.57 17.10
N ILE A 88 5.72 1.81 17.60
CA ILE A 88 4.54 2.41 18.22
C ILE A 88 3.46 2.64 17.16
N SER A 89 2.36 1.89 17.23
CA SER A 89 1.23 1.96 16.30
C SER A 89 -0.03 2.53 16.94
N THR A 90 -1.07 2.77 16.14
CA THR A 90 -2.39 3.21 16.60
C THR A 90 -3.48 2.41 15.89
N GLY A 91 -4.68 2.38 16.45
CA GLY A 91 -5.83 1.72 15.84
C GLY A 91 -6.14 2.23 14.43
N ALA A 92 -5.92 3.54 14.18
CA ALA A 92 -5.99 4.13 12.85
C ALA A 92 -4.99 3.53 11.84
N GLY A 93 -3.81 3.10 12.29
CA GLY A 93 -2.84 2.38 11.45
C GLY A 93 -3.25 0.93 11.19
N VAL A 94 -3.84 0.27 12.20
CA VAL A 94 -4.27 -1.13 12.10
C VAL A 94 -5.42 -1.32 11.10
N ILE A 95 -6.40 -0.40 11.08
CA ILE A 95 -7.56 -0.52 10.19
C ILE A 95 -7.24 -0.39 8.69
N PHE A 96 -6.04 0.07 8.30
CA PHE A 96 -5.60 0.15 6.90
C PHE A 96 -5.70 -1.19 6.16
N GLY A 97 -5.64 -2.30 6.90
CA GLY A 97 -5.79 -3.64 6.32
C GLY A 97 -7.18 -3.90 5.71
N ALA A 98 -8.23 -3.27 6.25
CA ALA A 98 -9.61 -3.39 5.79
C ALA A 98 -9.92 -2.33 4.71
N THR A 99 -10.90 -2.60 3.86
CA THR A 99 -11.36 -1.57 2.88
C THR A 99 -12.07 -0.44 3.61
N GLY A 100 -11.66 0.80 3.36
CA GLY A 100 -12.16 2.01 4.01
C GLY A 100 -11.28 2.49 5.17
N GLY A 101 -10.29 1.71 5.60
CA GLY A 101 -9.48 2.04 6.78
C GLY A 101 -8.55 3.24 6.62
N VAL A 102 -7.96 3.44 5.42
CA VAL A 102 -7.11 4.61 5.16
C VAL A 102 -7.96 5.87 5.14
N MET A 103 -9.09 5.80 4.42
CA MET A 103 -10.07 6.87 4.35
C MET A 103 -10.61 7.22 5.73
N GLU A 104 -11.01 6.23 6.52
CA GLU A 104 -11.50 6.39 7.90
C GLU A 104 -10.46 7.08 8.78
N ALA A 105 -9.20 6.64 8.76
CA ALA A 105 -8.12 7.29 9.52
C ALA A 105 -7.87 8.75 9.10
N ALA A 106 -7.92 9.03 7.79
CA ALA A 106 -7.76 10.38 7.27
C ALA A 106 -8.92 11.28 7.70
N VAL A 107 -10.16 10.79 7.59
CA VAL A 107 -11.36 11.53 8.04
C VAL A 107 -11.35 11.77 9.54
N ARG A 108 -10.97 10.78 10.37
CA ARG A 108 -10.80 10.94 11.83
C ARG A 108 -9.90 12.14 12.15
N THR A 109 -8.81 12.30 11.40
CA THR A 109 -7.85 13.41 11.60
C THR A 109 -8.41 14.75 11.09
N VAL A 110 -8.96 14.76 9.87
CA VAL A 110 -9.53 15.97 9.25
C VAL A 110 -10.68 16.54 10.07
N TYR A 111 -11.54 15.68 10.61
CA TYR A 111 -12.67 16.10 11.45
C TYR A 111 -12.20 16.93 12.64
N GLU A 112 -11.23 16.43 13.41
CA GLU A 112 -10.78 17.13 14.62
C GLU A 112 -10.03 18.42 14.30
N LEU A 113 -9.20 18.40 13.25
CA LEU A 113 -8.47 19.59 12.82
C LEU A 113 -9.41 20.69 12.30
N TYR A 114 -10.48 20.32 11.59
CA TYR A 114 -11.43 21.27 11.00
C TYR A 114 -12.45 21.78 12.01
N THR A 115 -13.01 20.89 12.84
CA THR A 115 -14.08 21.22 13.77
C THR A 115 -13.58 21.68 15.14
N GLY A 116 -12.34 21.35 15.49
CA GLY A 116 -11.79 21.53 16.84
C GLY A 116 -12.44 20.63 17.90
N LYS A 117 -13.30 19.68 17.50
CA LYS A 117 -14.03 18.77 18.38
C LYS A 117 -13.49 17.35 18.21
N SER A 118 -13.50 16.58 19.30
CA SER A 118 -13.26 15.13 19.20
C SER A 118 -14.41 14.48 18.45
N LEU A 119 -14.10 13.51 17.60
CA LEU A 119 -15.11 12.74 16.89
C LEU A 119 -15.73 11.70 17.85
N ASP A 120 -17.01 11.86 18.21
CA ASP A 120 -17.69 10.95 19.15
C ASP A 120 -17.91 9.55 18.56
N LYS A 121 -18.29 9.46 17.28
CA LYS A 121 -18.42 8.20 16.54
C LYS A 121 -17.23 8.00 15.61
N ILE A 122 -16.22 7.33 16.14
CA ILE A 122 -14.95 7.02 15.47
C ILE A 122 -15.13 5.99 14.33
N ASP A 123 -16.15 5.15 14.45
CA ASP A 123 -16.44 4.04 13.54
C ASP A 123 -17.44 4.45 12.45
N PHE A 124 -16.97 4.53 11.21
CA PHE A 124 -17.82 4.80 10.04
C PHE A 124 -18.37 3.49 9.47
N GLU A 125 -19.42 2.96 10.10
CA GLU A 125 -20.02 1.67 9.72
C GLU A 125 -20.48 1.63 8.25
N ASP A 126 -20.94 2.77 7.71
CA ASP A 126 -21.42 2.91 6.33
C ASP A 126 -20.34 2.64 5.26
N VAL A 127 -19.06 2.69 5.63
CA VAL A 127 -17.94 2.35 4.74
C VAL A 127 -17.30 0.99 5.03
N ARG A 128 -17.86 0.21 5.96
CA ARG A 128 -17.41 -1.15 6.30
C ARG A 128 -18.16 -2.22 5.51
N GLY A 129 -17.64 -3.44 5.47
CA GLY A 129 -18.26 -4.57 4.75
C GLY A 129 -17.67 -4.84 3.36
N LEU A 130 -18.33 -5.71 2.59
CA LEU A 130 -17.86 -6.27 1.31
C LEU A 130 -18.67 -5.84 0.08
N ASP A 131 -19.54 -4.83 0.23
CA ASP A 131 -20.23 -4.24 -0.90
C ASP A 131 -19.23 -3.55 -1.85
N GLY A 132 -19.43 -3.74 -3.15
CA GLY A 132 -18.44 -3.38 -4.17
C GLY A 132 -18.08 -1.89 -4.21
N VAL A 133 -19.03 -1.02 -3.90
CA VAL A 133 -18.85 0.41 -3.64
C VAL A 133 -19.65 0.75 -2.39
N LYS A 134 -18.99 1.37 -1.42
CA LYS A 134 -19.58 1.84 -0.16
C LYS A 134 -19.47 3.35 -0.11
N ALA A 135 -20.42 4.03 0.50
CA ALA A 135 -20.48 5.47 0.54
C ALA A 135 -20.98 5.97 1.89
N ALA A 136 -20.49 7.14 2.30
CA ALA A 136 -20.95 7.81 3.50
C ALA A 136 -20.97 9.32 3.31
N SER A 137 -21.81 10.00 4.09
CA SER A 137 -21.83 11.46 4.20
C SER A 137 -21.49 11.84 5.63
N ILE A 138 -20.46 12.65 5.79
CA ILE A 138 -19.92 13.03 7.09
C ILE A 138 -20.16 14.52 7.27
N ASP A 139 -20.83 14.91 8.36
CA ASP A 139 -21.04 16.32 8.68
C ASP A 139 -19.78 16.91 9.36
N LEU A 140 -19.13 17.85 8.67
CA LEU A 140 -18.00 18.63 9.17
C LEU A 140 -18.51 20.00 9.64
N ASN A 141 -19.30 20.03 10.70
CA ASN A 141 -19.83 21.27 11.30
C ASN A 141 -20.63 22.13 10.31
N GLY A 142 -21.55 21.51 9.56
CA GLY A 142 -22.41 22.13 8.56
C GLY A 142 -21.95 21.92 7.12
N ALA A 143 -20.73 21.42 6.89
CA ALA A 143 -20.23 21.03 5.56
C ALA A 143 -20.33 19.52 5.36
N SER A 144 -21.03 19.06 4.33
CA SER A 144 -21.17 17.63 4.03
C SER A 144 -19.97 17.11 3.24
N LEU A 145 -19.15 16.26 3.86
CA LEU A 145 -18.09 15.48 3.21
C LEU A 145 -18.64 14.13 2.77
N LYS A 146 -19.01 14.04 1.49
CA LYS A 146 -19.37 12.79 0.82
C LYS A 146 -18.12 11.98 0.44
N VAL A 147 -18.06 10.73 0.86
CA VAL A 147 -16.93 9.83 0.63
C VAL A 147 -17.39 8.52 -0.01
N ALA A 148 -16.52 7.89 -0.79
CA ALA A 148 -16.76 6.57 -1.35
C ALA A 148 -15.54 5.66 -1.26
N VAL A 149 -15.80 4.37 -1.08
CA VAL A 149 -14.80 3.32 -0.97
C VAL A 149 -15.17 2.23 -1.97
N ALA A 150 -14.30 1.97 -2.94
CA ALA A 150 -14.48 0.91 -3.91
C ALA A 150 -13.40 -0.17 -3.73
N HIS A 151 -13.80 -1.44 -3.77
CA HIS A 151 -12.84 -2.54 -3.88
C HIS A 151 -13.09 -3.39 -5.12
N GLY A 152 -12.01 -3.80 -5.79
CA GLY A 152 -12.05 -4.45 -7.08
C GLY A 152 -12.01 -3.44 -8.23
N LEU A 153 -11.17 -3.71 -9.24
CA LEU A 153 -10.98 -2.80 -10.38
C LEU A 153 -12.24 -2.61 -11.24
N ALA A 154 -13.15 -3.58 -11.25
CA ALA A 154 -14.44 -3.46 -11.93
C ALA A 154 -15.33 -2.39 -11.27
N ASN A 155 -15.35 -2.33 -9.93
CA ASN A 155 -16.10 -1.31 -9.19
C ASN A 155 -15.41 0.05 -9.28
N ALA A 156 -14.08 0.07 -9.21
CA ALA A 156 -13.30 1.28 -9.47
C ALA A 156 -13.63 1.87 -10.85
N ARG A 157 -13.76 1.03 -11.88
CA ARG A 157 -14.13 1.49 -13.23
C ARG A 157 -15.48 2.20 -13.25
N LYS A 158 -16.51 1.59 -12.64
CA LYS A 158 -17.85 2.19 -12.54
C LYS A 158 -17.82 3.55 -11.84
N LEU A 159 -17.09 3.63 -10.73
CA LEU A 159 -16.95 4.87 -9.98
C LEU A 159 -16.23 5.96 -10.80
N LEU A 160 -15.14 5.61 -11.48
CA LEU A 160 -14.42 6.54 -12.35
C LEU A 160 -15.28 6.99 -13.55
N ASP A 161 -16.07 6.09 -14.14
CA ASP A 161 -16.99 6.45 -15.23
C ASP A 161 -18.06 7.45 -14.75
N SER A 162 -18.59 7.30 -13.52
CA SER A 162 -19.52 8.27 -12.92
C SER A 162 -18.91 9.65 -12.65
N ILE A 163 -17.60 9.71 -12.39
CA ILE A 163 -16.87 10.98 -12.26
C ILE A 163 -16.77 11.67 -13.61
N VAL A 164 -16.42 10.91 -14.66
CA VAL A 164 -16.28 11.43 -16.03
C VAL A 164 -17.62 11.90 -16.59
N SER A 165 -18.73 11.22 -16.28
CA SER A 165 -20.07 11.63 -16.71
C SER A 165 -20.63 12.83 -15.93
N GLY A 166 -20.01 13.23 -14.82
CA GLY A 166 -20.49 14.30 -13.94
C GLY A 166 -21.59 13.87 -12.97
N GLU A 167 -21.85 12.56 -12.84
CA GLU A 167 -22.85 12.00 -11.92
C GLU A 167 -22.31 11.82 -10.50
N SER A 168 -20.99 11.69 -10.34
CA SER A 168 -20.36 11.47 -9.03
C SER A 168 -20.50 12.68 -8.11
N GLU A 169 -21.04 12.45 -6.92
CA GLU A 169 -21.19 13.44 -5.85
C GLU A 169 -20.09 13.37 -4.77
N TYR A 170 -19.12 12.45 -4.91
CA TYR A 170 -18.11 12.18 -3.89
C TYR A 170 -16.93 13.16 -3.94
N HIS A 171 -16.48 13.59 -2.76
CA HIS A 171 -15.32 14.49 -2.60
C HIS A 171 -14.02 13.73 -2.35
N PHE A 172 -14.11 12.59 -1.66
CA PHE A 172 -12.95 11.77 -1.32
C PHE A 172 -13.24 10.30 -1.60
N ILE A 173 -12.35 9.66 -2.36
CA ILE A 173 -12.53 8.31 -2.87
C ILE A 173 -11.32 7.45 -2.51
N GLU A 174 -11.57 6.28 -1.92
CA GLU A 174 -10.58 5.22 -1.74
C GLU A 174 -10.82 4.09 -2.74
N ILE A 175 -9.77 3.66 -3.43
CA ILE A 175 -9.81 2.51 -4.35
C ILE A 175 -8.83 1.45 -3.87
N MET A 176 -9.35 0.25 -3.64
CA MET A 176 -8.57 -0.95 -3.33
C MET A 176 -8.70 -1.98 -4.45
N THR A 177 -7.60 -2.59 -4.86
CA THR A 177 -7.63 -3.58 -5.96
C THR A 177 -8.28 -4.89 -5.55
N CYS A 178 -8.02 -5.36 -4.33
CA CYS A 178 -8.43 -6.68 -3.86
C CYS A 178 -9.80 -6.65 -3.18
N PRO A 179 -10.67 -7.67 -3.37
CA PRO A 179 -11.92 -7.78 -2.62
C PRO A 179 -11.68 -7.81 -1.11
N GLY A 180 -12.40 -6.98 -0.36
CA GLY A 180 -12.21 -6.83 1.08
C GLY A 180 -10.98 -6.01 1.49
N GLY A 181 -10.16 -5.55 0.54
CA GLY A 181 -9.00 -4.69 0.79
C GLY A 181 -7.72 -5.49 0.92
N CYS A 182 -6.75 -4.97 1.67
CA CYS A 182 -5.44 -5.60 1.83
C CYS A 182 -5.54 -7.00 2.46
N ILE A 183 -6.51 -7.25 3.35
CA ILE A 183 -6.80 -8.57 3.94
C ILE A 183 -7.10 -9.67 2.90
N GLY A 184 -7.53 -9.28 1.70
CA GLY A 184 -7.87 -10.17 0.59
C GLY A 184 -6.78 -10.24 -0.48
N GLY A 185 -5.59 -9.70 -0.19
CA GLY A 185 -4.49 -9.62 -1.13
C GLY A 185 -3.96 -10.99 -1.55
N GLY A 186 -3.42 -11.08 -2.78
CA GLY A 186 -2.90 -12.34 -3.33
C GLY A 186 -1.68 -12.91 -2.59
N GLY A 187 -1.10 -12.18 -1.62
CA GLY A 187 -0.04 -12.67 -0.75
C GLY A 187 -0.54 -13.39 0.51
N GLN A 188 -1.85 -13.45 0.74
CA GLN A 188 -2.47 -14.03 1.93
C GLN A 188 -2.57 -15.55 1.89
N PRO A 189 -2.67 -16.23 3.06
CA PRO A 189 -2.92 -17.67 3.14
C PRO A 189 -4.22 -18.08 2.41
N ILE A 190 -4.21 -19.28 1.83
CA ILE A 190 -5.35 -19.89 1.14
C ILE A 190 -6.08 -20.84 2.13
N PRO A 191 -7.43 -20.84 2.18
CA PRO A 191 -8.33 -20.07 1.33
C PRO A 191 -8.37 -18.57 1.68
N THR A 192 -8.76 -17.77 0.70
CA THR A 192 -9.13 -16.36 0.90
C THR A 192 -10.50 -16.20 0.26
N ASP A 193 -11.49 -16.87 0.86
CA ASP A 193 -12.90 -16.77 0.52
C ASP A 193 -13.58 -15.63 1.30
N THR A 194 -14.88 -15.46 1.13
CA THR A 194 -15.65 -14.38 1.78
C THR A 194 -15.66 -14.51 3.30
N GLU A 195 -15.86 -15.72 3.82
CA GLU A 195 -15.90 -16.00 5.26
C GLU A 195 -14.56 -15.66 5.93
N THR A 196 -13.45 -16.18 5.38
CA THR A 196 -12.10 -15.89 5.86
C THR A 196 -11.79 -14.38 5.82
N ARG A 197 -12.28 -13.66 4.79
CA ARG A 197 -12.11 -12.20 4.71
C ARG A 197 -12.86 -11.49 5.82
N LEU A 198 -14.11 -11.89 6.11
CA LEU A 198 -14.92 -11.29 7.16
C LEU A 198 -14.29 -11.49 8.55
N GLU A 199 -13.76 -12.68 8.83
CA GLU A 199 -13.04 -12.97 10.08
C GLU A 199 -11.79 -12.08 10.23
N ARG A 200 -10.97 -11.98 9.17
CA ARG A 200 -9.78 -11.10 9.17
C ARG A 200 -10.14 -9.63 9.37
N ILE A 201 -11.24 -9.18 8.75
CA ILE A 201 -11.75 -7.82 8.93
C ILE A 201 -12.21 -7.59 10.37
N ALA A 202 -12.96 -8.54 10.94
CA ALA A 202 -13.45 -8.46 12.31
C ALA A 202 -12.29 -8.37 13.31
N ALA A 203 -11.26 -9.20 13.15
CA ALA A 203 -10.07 -9.20 13.98
C ALA A 203 -9.31 -7.86 13.93
N ILE A 204 -9.20 -7.23 12.74
CA ILE A 204 -8.57 -5.91 12.61
C ILE A 204 -9.35 -4.83 13.36
N TYR A 205 -10.68 -4.83 13.26
CA TYR A 205 -11.50 -3.85 13.99
C TYR A 205 -11.54 -4.12 15.49
N GLU A 206 -11.42 -5.37 15.92
CA GLU A 206 -11.23 -5.71 17.33
C GLU A 206 -9.90 -5.18 17.86
N ALA A 207 -8.81 -5.36 17.11
CA ALA A 207 -7.52 -4.80 17.46
C ALA A 207 -7.56 -3.26 17.57
N ASP A 208 -8.20 -2.56 16.63
CA ASP A 208 -8.40 -1.09 16.73
C ASP A 208 -9.15 -0.69 18.02
N ARG A 209 -10.22 -1.41 18.39
CA ARG A 209 -10.99 -1.12 19.61
C ARG A 209 -10.18 -1.32 20.88
N ASN A 210 -9.26 -2.29 20.89
CA ASN A 210 -8.46 -2.65 22.05
C ASN A 210 -7.18 -1.80 22.20
N MET A 211 -6.86 -0.94 21.22
CA MET A 211 -5.68 -0.08 21.31
C MET A 211 -5.94 1.18 22.14
N PRO A 212 -4.98 1.58 23.01
CA PRO A 212 -5.10 2.80 23.80
C PRO A 212 -5.08 4.08 22.94
N LEU A 213 -4.37 4.03 21.81
CA LEU A 213 -4.28 5.11 20.83
C LEU A 213 -5.01 4.70 19.57
N ARG A 214 -6.07 5.43 19.19
CA ARG A 214 -6.90 5.11 18.01
C ARG A 214 -6.81 6.14 16.88
N LYS A 215 -6.05 7.21 17.08
CA LYS A 215 -5.86 8.29 16.10
C LYS A 215 -4.37 8.50 15.83
N SER A 216 -4.01 8.59 14.54
CA SER A 216 -2.61 8.71 14.13
C SER A 216 -1.92 9.97 14.69
N HIS A 217 -2.64 11.09 14.78
CA HIS A 217 -2.11 12.36 15.32
C HIS A 217 -1.93 12.36 16.84
N GLU A 218 -2.39 11.34 17.55
CA GLU A 218 -2.14 11.16 18.99
C GLU A 218 -0.85 10.37 19.27
N ASN A 219 -0.28 9.70 18.27
CA ASN A 219 0.92 8.87 18.43
C ASN A 219 2.15 9.70 18.85
N PRO A 220 2.76 9.40 20.01
CA PRO A 220 3.89 10.16 20.52
C PRO A 220 5.14 10.06 19.62
N ALA A 221 5.41 8.90 19.03
CA ALA A 221 6.55 8.73 18.11
C ALA A 221 6.37 9.51 16.81
N VAL A 222 5.13 9.57 16.29
CA VAL A 222 4.83 10.39 15.11
C VAL A 222 5.00 11.88 15.43
N LYS A 223 4.54 12.34 16.60
CA LYS A 223 4.75 13.72 17.05
C LYS A 223 6.23 14.06 17.14
N GLU A 224 7.02 13.22 17.83
CA GLU A 224 8.48 13.41 17.93
C GLU A 224 9.15 13.44 16.56
N LEU A 225 8.77 12.55 15.64
CA LEU A 225 9.30 12.53 14.28
C LEU A 225 9.04 13.85 13.55
N TYR A 226 7.86 14.44 13.69
CA TYR A 226 7.56 15.76 13.14
C TYR A 226 8.35 16.86 13.86
N ASP A 227 8.32 16.91 15.19
CA ASP A 227 8.94 17.98 15.98
C ASP A 227 10.46 18.03 15.81
N THR A 228 11.12 16.87 15.72
CA THR A 228 12.59 16.76 15.73
C THR A 228 13.20 16.62 14.33
N PHE A 229 12.42 16.21 13.33
CA PHE A 229 12.99 15.86 12.03
C PHE A 229 12.20 16.41 10.83
N LEU A 230 10.91 16.10 10.70
CA LEU A 230 10.12 16.46 9.52
C LEU A 230 9.59 17.89 9.52
N GLY A 231 9.54 18.55 10.68
CA GLY A 231 8.90 19.84 10.89
C GLY A 231 7.38 19.71 10.95
N LYS A 232 6.68 20.09 9.88
CA LYS A 232 5.22 20.03 9.79
C LYS A 232 4.75 19.18 8.62
N PRO A 233 3.52 18.64 8.63
CA PRO A 233 2.92 18.04 7.44
C PRO A 233 2.99 19.02 6.26
N LEU A 234 3.34 18.51 5.08
CA LEU A 234 3.53 19.28 3.85
C LEU A 234 4.69 20.29 3.87
N SER A 235 5.61 20.20 4.84
CA SER A 235 6.93 20.85 4.76
C SER A 235 7.76 20.29 3.59
N GLU A 236 8.80 21.02 3.17
CA GLU A 236 9.76 20.56 2.16
C GLU A 236 10.30 19.16 2.47
N ARG A 237 10.79 18.94 3.70
CA ARG A 237 11.34 17.65 4.12
C ARG A 237 10.28 16.54 4.15
N SER A 238 9.08 16.83 4.66
CA SER A 238 7.99 15.84 4.66
C SER A 238 7.55 15.50 3.23
N HIS A 239 7.58 16.47 2.31
CA HIS A 239 7.24 16.26 0.91
C HIS A 239 8.31 15.41 0.22
N GLN A 240 9.58 15.67 0.47
CA GLN A 240 10.68 14.86 -0.04
C GLN A 240 10.55 13.39 0.43
N LEU A 241 10.45 13.17 1.75
CA LEU A 241 10.51 11.83 2.32
C LEU A 241 9.18 11.05 2.23
N LEU A 242 8.03 11.73 2.31
CA LEU A 242 6.74 11.06 2.46
C LEU A 242 5.83 11.21 1.23
N HIS A 243 6.17 12.07 0.26
CA HIS A 243 5.40 12.23 -0.98
C HIS A 243 6.13 11.58 -2.17
N THR A 244 5.39 11.38 -3.25
CA THR A 244 5.92 10.83 -4.50
C THR A 244 5.08 11.37 -5.65
N THR A 245 5.56 11.19 -6.88
CA THR A 245 4.85 11.53 -8.10
C THR A 245 4.45 10.27 -8.85
N TYR A 246 3.54 10.42 -9.81
CA TYR A 246 3.11 9.36 -10.68
C TYR A 246 3.43 9.73 -12.12
N VAL A 247 3.86 8.74 -12.89
CA VAL A 247 4.15 8.89 -14.32
C VAL A 247 3.09 8.16 -15.13
N LYS A 248 2.69 8.75 -16.25
CA LYS A 248 1.81 8.07 -17.21
C LYS A 248 2.55 6.86 -17.76
N ARG A 249 1.94 5.68 -17.66
CA ARG A 249 2.45 4.42 -18.22
C ARG A 249 1.54 3.92 -19.33
N PRO A 250 2.09 3.31 -20.40
CA PRO A 250 1.26 2.71 -21.44
C PRO A 250 0.45 1.53 -20.88
N ARG A 251 -0.76 1.32 -21.41
CA ARG A 251 -1.67 0.24 -20.95
C ARG A 251 -1.13 -1.16 -21.23
N HIS A 252 -0.36 -1.30 -22.30
CA HIS A 252 0.38 -2.51 -22.63
C HIS A 252 1.86 -2.11 -22.55
N GLY A 253 2.65 -2.86 -21.79
CA GLY A 253 4.10 -2.68 -21.82
C GLY A 253 4.55 -2.92 -23.25
N THR A 254 5.22 -1.95 -23.86
CA THR A 254 6.03 -2.24 -25.03
C THR A 254 7.03 -3.29 -24.54
N MET A 255 6.86 -4.55 -24.98
CA MET A 255 7.97 -5.49 -24.93
C MET A 255 9.03 -4.88 -25.83
N VAL A 256 9.97 -4.14 -25.23
CA VAL A 256 11.19 -3.78 -25.93
C VAL A 256 11.93 -5.09 -26.09
N CYS A 257 11.83 -5.70 -27.27
CA CYS A 257 12.68 -6.80 -27.66
C CYS A 257 14.12 -6.28 -27.51
N LYS A 258 14.85 -6.76 -26.50
CA LYS A 258 16.29 -6.50 -26.37
C LYS A 258 17.04 -7.41 -27.33
N VAL A 259 16.78 -7.26 -28.62
CA VAL A 259 17.63 -7.85 -29.65
C VAL A 259 18.42 -6.68 -30.21
N GLU A 260 19.73 -6.72 -30.02
CA GLU A 260 20.68 -5.81 -30.69
C GLU A 260 20.34 -5.81 -32.20
N PRO A 261 20.29 -4.65 -32.88
CA PRO A 261 19.82 -4.55 -34.26
C PRO A 261 20.53 -5.52 -35.23
N GLU A 262 21.80 -5.82 -34.94
CA GLU A 262 22.66 -6.66 -35.77
C GLU A 262 22.22 -8.13 -35.81
N ALA A 263 21.52 -8.64 -34.78
CA ALA A 263 21.06 -10.03 -34.75
C ALA A 263 19.73 -10.27 -35.49
N CYS A 264 19.05 -9.21 -35.94
CA CYS A 264 17.84 -9.32 -36.75
C CYS A 264 18.13 -9.44 -38.26
N GLU A 265 19.23 -8.85 -38.74
CA GLU A 265 19.58 -8.88 -40.18
C GLU A 265 20.07 -10.26 -40.63
N GLU A 266 20.82 -10.99 -39.78
CA GLU A 266 21.29 -12.35 -40.11
C GLU A 266 20.15 -13.38 -40.24
N LEU A 267 19.01 -13.16 -39.58
CA LEU A 267 17.87 -14.07 -39.63
C LEU A 267 17.02 -13.86 -40.89
N ASP A 268 16.96 -12.63 -41.43
CA ASP A 268 16.21 -12.33 -42.65
C ASP A 268 16.99 -12.75 -43.92
N GLU A 269 18.34 -12.65 -43.94
CA GLU A 269 19.15 -13.12 -45.06
C GLU A 269 19.18 -14.67 -45.18
N ALA A 270 19.17 -15.38 -44.05
CA ALA A 270 19.11 -16.83 -44.02
C ALA A 270 17.74 -17.37 -44.50
N ALA A 271 16.66 -16.60 -44.32
CA ALA A 271 15.33 -16.96 -44.81
C ALA A 271 15.13 -16.62 -46.31
N ALA A 272 15.81 -15.58 -46.81
CA ALA A 272 15.70 -15.15 -48.21
C ALA A 272 16.52 -16.00 -49.20
N THR A 273 17.52 -16.74 -48.73
CA THR A 273 18.42 -17.54 -49.58
C THR A 273 18.00 -19.01 -49.75
N SER A 274 16.93 -19.47 -49.10
CA SER A 274 16.50 -20.88 -49.17
C SER A 274 15.30 -21.17 -50.07
N THR A 275 14.90 -20.25 -50.96
CA THR A 275 13.79 -20.50 -51.89
C THR A 275 14.26 -20.54 -53.35
N VAL A 276 14.02 -21.73 -53.95
CA VAL A 276 13.99 -22.09 -55.37
C VAL A 276 15.32 -22.51 -56.02
N ALA A 277 15.54 -23.82 -56.07
CA ALA A 277 16.10 -24.50 -57.22
C ALA A 277 15.13 -25.64 -57.62
N ASP A 278 14.64 -25.54 -58.85
CA ASP A 278 13.65 -26.41 -59.51
C ASP A 278 14.08 -27.86 -59.72
N GLY A 279 13.11 -28.73 -59.99
CA GLY A 279 13.32 -30.09 -60.51
C GLY A 279 12.02 -30.76 -60.96
N ASP A 280 11.74 -30.66 -62.26
CA ASP A 280 10.62 -31.18 -63.04
C ASP A 280 10.11 -32.60 -62.73
N GLY A 281 8.80 -32.75 -62.91
CA GLY A 281 8.09 -34.01 -63.16
C GLY A 281 6.93 -33.78 -64.14
N SER A 282 7.26 -33.92 -65.43
CA SER A 282 6.47 -33.94 -66.69
C SER A 282 5.87 -32.63 -67.22
#